data_AF-A0A3D5H7G2-F1
#
_entry.id   AF-A0A3D5H7G2-F1
#
_cell.length_a   1.000
_cell.length_b   1.000
_cell.length_c   1.000
_cell.angle_alpha   90.00
_cell.angle_beta   90.00
_cell.angle_gamma   90.00
#
_symmetry.space_group_name_H-M   'P 1'
#
loop_
_entity.id
_entity.type
_entity.pdbx_description
1 polymer ?
#
loop_
_entity_poly.entity_id
_entity_poly.type
_entity_poly.pdbx_seq_one_letter_code
_entity_poly.pdbx_strand_id
1 'polypeptide(L)'
;MMKTLVKFGCQTLLLVGILAGCEEKYDLSTLPKQGKLEADTSYKQVSPAFVGFDGPQDVMIGIDQLLYVADTRANRVVMMNLAGAQLSARYILHPVSLAQDTRLDLLIGGEIVASNGDTVAALFRIHLVSTSPDSAHRLDLARIDTVWKELARPQRRFPGITALPDNDWLVVRTGPDNSSFNDPDARVLLFNKDDVFVTPLSEFATGTGTGITNINFPTSIASFPGVKDFVLAQSS
;
A
#
# COMPACT_ATOMS: atom_id res chain seq x y z
N MET A 1 36.71 -3.87 72.33
CA MET A 1 35.32 -4.08 72.78
C MET A 1 34.43 -4.02 71.55
N MET A 2 33.61 -5.04 71.39
CA MET A 2 32.91 -5.48 70.17
C MET A 2 31.69 -4.61 69.82
N LYS A 3 31.44 -4.41 68.51
CA LYS A 3 30.14 -4.44 67.79
C LYS A 3 30.04 -3.38 66.68
N THR A 4 30.10 -3.81 65.41
CA THR A 4 29.14 -3.37 64.38
C THR A 4 28.90 -4.49 63.37
N LEU A 5 27.66 -4.98 63.37
CA LEU A 5 27.11 -6.00 62.49
C LEU A 5 26.48 -5.32 61.25
N VAL A 6 26.65 -5.97 60.09
CA VAL A 6 25.60 -6.24 59.08
C VAL A 6 24.79 -5.05 58.54
N LYS A 7 25.11 -4.67 57.29
CA LYS A 7 24.14 -4.30 56.22
C LYS A 7 24.89 -4.05 54.90
N PHE A 8 25.38 -5.12 54.27
CA PHE A 8 25.97 -5.07 52.92
C PHE A 8 25.48 -6.23 52.04
N GLY A 9 24.23 -6.65 52.23
CA GLY A 9 23.66 -7.85 51.61
C GLY A 9 22.45 -7.61 50.73
N CYS A 10 22.28 -6.43 50.12
CA CYS A 10 21.10 -6.16 49.28
C CYS A 10 21.35 -5.26 48.05
N GLN A 11 22.52 -4.65 47.88
CA GLN A 11 22.80 -3.80 46.71
C GLN A 11 23.58 -4.48 45.59
N THR A 12 24.13 -5.67 45.82
CA THR A 12 24.91 -6.41 44.81
C THR A 12 24.11 -7.40 43.97
N LEU A 13 22.82 -7.61 44.28
CA LEU A 13 21.96 -8.57 43.56
C LEU A 13 21.14 -7.94 42.42
N LEU A 14 21.14 -6.61 42.28
CA LEU A 14 20.35 -5.91 41.24
C LEU A 14 21.15 -5.61 39.95
N LEU A 15 22.47 -5.80 39.97
CA LEU A 15 23.34 -5.50 38.81
C LEU A 15 23.67 -6.73 37.94
N VAL A 16 23.30 -7.94 38.37
CA VAL A 16 23.57 -9.20 37.65
C VAL A 16 22.40 -9.62 36.74
N GLY A 17 21.20 -9.06 36.93
CA GLY A 17 20.02 -9.39 36.12
C GLY A 17 19.95 -8.73 34.74
N ILE A 18 20.80 -7.72 34.45
CA ILE A 18 20.70 -6.91 33.23
C ILE A 18 21.57 -7.47 32.07
N LEU A 19 22.42 -8.46 32.35
CA LEU A 19 23.32 -9.06 31.34
C LEU A 19 22.94 -10.49 30.90
N ALA A 20 21.83 -11.04 31.42
CA ALA A 20 21.38 -12.39 31.10
C ALA A 20 20.27 -12.45 30.02
N GLY A 21 20.06 -11.35 29.29
CA GLY A 21 19.21 -11.33 28.09
C GLY A 21 19.98 -11.71 26.83
N CYS A 22 20.82 -12.74 26.89
CA CYS A 22 21.35 -13.38 25.68
C CYS A 22 20.27 -14.32 25.14
N GLU A 23 19.26 -13.76 24.48
CA GLU A 23 18.52 -14.56 23.51
C GLU A 23 19.46 -14.84 22.34
N GLU A 24 19.80 -16.11 22.14
CA GLU A 24 20.51 -16.52 20.93
C GLU A 24 19.62 -16.22 19.72
N LYS A 25 20.21 -15.62 18.69
CA LYS A 25 19.51 -15.33 17.44
C LYS A 25 18.86 -16.62 16.95
N TYR A 26 17.56 -16.54 16.64
CA TYR A 26 16.81 -17.66 16.07
C TYR A 26 17.58 -18.28 14.90
N ASP A 27 17.95 -19.54 15.04
CA ASP A 27 18.76 -20.24 14.05
C ASP A 27 17.91 -20.50 12.79
N LEU A 28 18.18 -19.70 11.75
CA LEU A 28 17.51 -19.80 10.46
C LEU A 28 17.74 -21.15 9.76
N SER A 29 18.71 -21.95 10.22
CA SER A 29 18.95 -23.31 9.70
C SER A 29 17.90 -24.32 10.15
N THR A 30 17.17 -24.00 11.23
CA THR A 30 16.03 -24.81 11.74
C THR A 30 14.73 -24.55 10.99
N LEU A 31 14.69 -23.50 10.16
CA LEU A 31 13.57 -23.28 9.25
C LEU A 31 13.47 -24.48 8.29
N PRO A 32 12.25 -24.89 7.92
CA PRO A 32 12.07 -25.89 6.88
C PRO A 32 12.81 -25.41 5.64
N LYS A 33 13.89 -26.11 5.28
CA LYS A 33 14.57 -25.90 4.01
C LYS A 33 13.52 -26.06 2.94
N GLN A 34 13.40 -25.08 2.05
CA GLN A 34 12.45 -25.15 0.94
C GLN A 34 12.66 -26.50 0.25
N GLY A 35 11.70 -27.41 0.45
CA GLY A 35 11.56 -28.55 -0.42
C GLY A 35 11.48 -28.01 -1.84
N LYS A 36 11.90 -28.81 -2.83
CA LYS A 36 11.67 -28.51 -4.24
C LYS A 36 10.30 -27.86 -4.36
N LEU A 37 10.26 -26.59 -4.75
CA LEU A 37 9.02 -25.91 -5.10
C LEU A 37 8.46 -26.70 -6.26
N GLU A 38 7.61 -27.68 -5.97
CA GLU A 38 6.69 -28.19 -6.96
C GLU A 38 5.77 -27.01 -7.24
N ALA A 39 6.08 -26.30 -8.31
CA ALA A 39 5.24 -25.23 -8.80
C ALA A 39 3.93 -25.88 -9.27
N ASP A 40 3.00 -26.08 -8.34
CA ASP A 40 1.63 -26.55 -8.61
C ASP A 40 0.84 -25.50 -9.41
N THR A 41 1.41 -24.29 -9.54
CA THR A 41 0.87 -23.20 -10.35
C THR A 41 1.66 -23.04 -11.65
N SER A 42 1.05 -23.43 -12.76
CA SER A 42 1.54 -23.09 -14.10
C SER A 42 0.96 -21.75 -14.52
N TYR A 43 1.82 -20.74 -14.67
CA TYR A 43 1.43 -19.47 -15.27
C TYR A 43 1.45 -19.60 -16.79
N LYS A 44 0.27 -19.48 -17.41
CA LYS A 44 0.13 -19.38 -18.87
C LYS A 44 -0.08 -17.92 -19.23
N GLN A 45 0.80 -17.39 -20.07
CA GLN A 45 0.59 -16.08 -20.66
C GLN A 45 -0.69 -16.09 -21.50
N VAL A 46 -1.52 -15.04 -21.35
CA VAL A 46 -2.67 -14.80 -22.23
C VAL A 46 -2.17 -14.56 -23.66
N SER A 47 -2.74 -15.29 -24.62
CA SER A 47 -2.40 -15.17 -26.04
C SER A 47 -3.66 -14.84 -26.85
N PRO A 48 -3.66 -13.75 -27.66
CA PRO A 48 -2.57 -12.79 -27.80
C PRO A 48 -2.38 -11.94 -26.54
N ALA A 49 -1.17 -11.45 -26.33
CA ALA A 49 -0.90 -10.49 -25.25
C ALA A 49 -1.68 -9.19 -25.50
N PHE A 50 -2.13 -8.55 -24.43
CA PHE A 50 -2.69 -7.20 -24.53
C PHE A 50 -1.56 -6.20 -24.79
N VAL A 51 -1.74 -5.33 -25.79
CA VAL A 51 -0.73 -4.38 -26.27
C VAL A 51 -1.28 -2.94 -26.28
N GLY A 52 -0.42 -1.96 -26.50
CA GLY A 52 -0.82 -0.55 -26.62
C GLY A 52 -0.70 0.27 -25.33
N PHE A 53 0.01 -0.24 -24.32
CA PHE A 53 0.34 0.46 -23.08
C PHE A 53 1.77 1.00 -23.13
N ASP A 54 2.01 2.09 -22.40
CA ASP A 54 3.31 2.72 -22.22
C ASP A 54 3.74 2.69 -20.75
N GLY A 55 4.42 1.61 -20.36
CA GLY A 55 4.94 1.42 -19.01
C GLY A 55 3.86 1.37 -17.93
N PRO A 56 2.90 0.43 -18.03
CA PRO A 56 1.88 0.25 -17.01
C PRO A 56 2.52 -0.19 -15.68
N GLN A 57 2.06 0.36 -14.57
CA GLN A 57 2.58 0.05 -13.23
C GLN A 57 1.62 -0.82 -12.40
N ASP A 58 0.33 -0.83 -12.75
CA ASP A 58 -0.66 -1.65 -12.06
C ASP A 58 -1.73 -2.18 -13.02
N VAL A 59 -2.26 -3.35 -12.68
CA VAL A 59 -3.37 -4.00 -13.37
C VAL A 59 -4.24 -4.74 -12.37
N MET A 60 -5.55 -4.58 -12.48
CA MET A 60 -6.50 -5.31 -11.64
C MET A 60 -7.71 -5.79 -12.45
N ILE A 61 -8.35 -6.85 -11.94
CA ILE A 61 -9.70 -7.23 -12.34
C ILE A 61 -10.63 -6.74 -11.24
N GLY A 62 -11.57 -5.87 -11.59
CA GLY A 62 -12.55 -5.32 -10.66
C GLY A 62 -13.59 -6.34 -10.22
N ILE A 63 -14.35 -5.99 -9.18
CA ILE A 63 -15.54 -6.70 -8.71
C ILE A 63 -16.61 -6.74 -9.81
N ASP A 64 -16.62 -5.73 -10.68
CA ASP A 64 -17.44 -5.66 -11.90
C ASP A 64 -16.94 -6.55 -13.05
N GLN A 65 -15.88 -7.34 -12.83
CA GLN A 65 -15.26 -8.25 -13.81
C GLN A 65 -14.64 -7.54 -15.02
N LEU A 66 -14.41 -6.22 -14.93
CA LEU A 66 -13.66 -5.47 -15.91
C LEU A 66 -12.18 -5.42 -15.54
N LEU A 67 -11.33 -5.30 -16.55
CA LEU A 67 -9.89 -5.15 -16.36
C LEU A 67 -9.53 -3.68 -16.38
N TYR A 68 -8.73 -3.25 -15.41
CA TYR A 68 -8.24 -1.89 -15.28
C TYR A 68 -6.71 -1.88 -15.33
N VAL A 69 -6.14 -0.95 -16.09
CA VAL A 69 -4.69 -0.76 -16.22
C VAL A 69 -4.31 0.67 -15.89
N ALA A 70 -3.35 0.84 -14.98
CA ALA A 70 -2.69 2.12 -14.73
C ALA A 70 -1.55 2.27 -15.75
N ASP A 71 -1.84 2.90 -16.89
CA ASP A 71 -0.91 3.11 -17.99
C ASP A 71 -0.08 4.38 -17.73
N THR A 72 0.96 4.22 -16.90
CA THR A 72 1.61 5.31 -16.19
C THR A 72 2.25 6.34 -17.10
N ARG A 73 3.08 5.94 -18.08
CA ARG A 73 3.77 6.91 -18.95
C ARG A 73 2.86 7.50 -20.01
N ALA A 74 1.72 6.85 -20.28
CA ALA A 74 0.65 7.38 -21.12
C ALA A 74 -0.35 8.30 -20.36
N ASN A 75 -0.18 8.48 -19.04
CA ASN A 75 -1.03 9.32 -18.20
C ASN A 75 -2.52 8.98 -18.29
N ARG A 76 -2.86 7.69 -18.19
CA ARG A 76 -4.25 7.26 -18.24
C ARG A 76 -4.51 6.00 -17.43
N VAL A 77 -5.73 5.88 -16.94
CA VAL A 77 -6.31 4.60 -16.52
C VAL A 77 -7.19 4.09 -17.64
N VAL A 78 -7.01 2.83 -18.01
CA VAL A 78 -7.72 2.17 -19.11
C VAL A 78 -8.64 1.10 -18.53
N MET A 79 -9.90 1.10 -18.96
CA MET A 79 -10.91 0.08 -18.66
C MET A 79 -11.09 -0.81 -19.89
N MET A 80 -11.12 -2.11 -19.67
CA MET A 80 -11.17 -3.13 -20.72
C MET A 80 -12.11 -4.25 -20.32
N ASN A 81 -12.62 -4.99 -21.31
CA ASN A 81 -13.22 -6.29 -21.05
C ASN A 81 -12.16 -7.38 -20.93
N LEU A 82 -12.57 -8.58 -20.48
CA LEU A 82 -11.69 -9.74 -20.31
C LEU A 82 -11.09 -10.27 -21.63
N ALA A 83 -11.66 -9.89 -22.78
CA ALA A 83 -11.12 -10.23 -24.10
C ALA A 83 -9.99 -9.28 -24.55
N GLY A 84 -9.66 -8.26 -23.75
CA GLY A 84 -8.61 -7.30 -24.07
C GLY A 84 -9.08 -6.11 -24.92
N ALA A 85 -10.38 -5.95 -25.16
CA ALA A 85 -10.89 -4.77 -25.85
C ALA A 85 -10.99 -3.59 -24.88
N GLN A 86 -10.38 -2.46 -25.24
CA GLN A 86 -10.53 -1.22 -24.50
C GLN A 86 -11.96 -0.69 -24.63
N LEU A 87 -12.60 -0.45 -23.48
CA LEU A 87 -13.97 0.06 -23.38
C LEU A 87 -13.97 1.58 -23.19
N SER A 88 -13.09 2.07 -22.31
CA SER A 88 -12.99 3.49 -21.96
C SER A 88 -11.62 3.81 -21.36
N ALA A 89 -11.23 5.08 -21.33
CA ALA A 89 -10.03 5.55 -20.65
C ALA A 89 -10.25 6.92 -20.01
N ARG A 90 -9.49 7.21 -18.94
CA ARG A 90 -9.51 8.50 -18.25
C ARG A 90 -8.09 9.00 -18.06
N TYR A 91 -7.88 10.28 -18.33
CA TYR A 91 -6.62 10.94 -18.01
C TYR A 91 -6.42 11.01 -16.49
N ILE A 92 -5.28 10.51 -16.03
CA ILE A 92 -4.75 10.67 -14.67
C ILE A 92 -3.25 10.85 -14.87
N LEU A 93 -2.63 11.84 -14.24
CA LEU A 93 -1.18 12.01 -14.38
C LEU A 93 -0.46 10.89 -13.59
N HIS A 94 0.46 10.18 -14.26
CA HIS A 94 1.26 9.08 -13.72
C HIS A 94 0.52 8.16 -12.72
N PRO A 95 -0.57 7.49 -13.13
CA PRO A 95 -1.26 6.54 -12.25
C PRO A 95 -0.34 5.36 -11.97
N VAL A 96 -0.26 4.92 -10.72
CA VAL A 96 0.65 3.87 -10.26
C VAL A 96 -0.02 2.78 -9.43
N SER A 97 -1.23 3.01 -8.93
CA SER A 97 -1.96 2.03 -8.12
C SER A 97 -3.46 2.16 -8.34
N LEU A 98 -4.16 1.03 -8.30
CA LEU A 98 -5.59 0.87 -8.53
C LEU A 98 -6.21 -0.02 -7.45
N ALA A 99 -7.42 0.34 -7.02
CA ALA A 99 -8.31 -0.57 -6.31
C ALA A 99 -9.76 -0.28 -6.69
N GLN A 100 -10.65 -1.22 -6.41
CA GLN A 100 -12.10 -1.01 -6.50
C GLN A 100 -12.75 -1.33 -5.17
N ASP A 101 -13.69 -0.50 -4.72
CA ASP A 101 -14.47 -0.77 -3.53
C ASP A 101 -15.79 -1.49 -3.86
N THR A 102 -16.56 -1.87 -2.84
CA THR A 102 -17.82 -2.61 -3.04
C THR A 102 -18.95 -1.77 -3.62
N ARG A 103 -18.77 -0.44 -3.71
CA ARG A 103 -19.67 0.47 -4.45
C ARG A 103 -19.34 0.52 -5.94
N LEU A 104 -18.34 -0.25 -6.38
CA LEU A 104 -17.77 -0.28 -7.73
C LEU A 104 -17.04 1.01 -8.12
N ASP A 105 -16.72 1.87 -7.15
CA ASP A 105 -15.92 3.05 -7.40
C ASP A 105 -14.43 2.67 -7.47
N LEU A 106 -13.70 3.35 -8.35
CA LEU A 106 -12.26 3.14 -8.47
C LEU A 106 -11.50 4.09 -7.57
N LEU A 107 -10.50 3.56 -6.88
CA LEU A 107 -9.50 4.28 -6.12
C LEU A 107 -8.20 4.28 -6.92
N ILE A 108 -7.55 5.44 -7.06
CA ILE A 108 -6.38 5.59 -7.92
C ILE A 108 -5.31 6.40 -7.20
N GLY A 109 -4.10 5.88 -7.18
CA GLY A 109 -2.89 6.63 -6.81
C GLY A 109 -2.23 7.16 -8.06
N GLY A 110 -1.97 8.45 -8.10
CA GLY A 110 -1.28 9.10 -9.21
C GLY A 110 -0.69 10.43 -8.79
N GLU A 111 -0.68 11.40 -9.69
CA GLU A 111 -0.06 12.69 -9.47
C GLU A 111 -0.96 13.85 -9.92
N ILE A 112 -0.63 15.05 -9.47
CA ILE A 112 -1.15 16.33 -9.99
C ILE A 112 -0.01 17.32 -10.13
N VAL A 113 -0.20 18.33 -10.98
CA VAL A 113 0.65 19.52 -11.00
C VAL A 113 0.09 20.52 -9.98
N ALA A 114 0.86 20.82 -8.93
CA ALA A 114 0.53 21.81 -7.92
C ALA A 114 0.68 23.23 -8.47
N SER A 115 0.12 24.23 -7.76
CA SER A 115 0.12 25.62 -8.21
C SER A 115 1.51 26.23 -8.39
N ASN A 116 2.54 25.68 -7.74
CA ASN A 116 3.93 26.08 -7.87
C ASN A 116 4.65 25.41 -9.06
N GLY A 117 3.97 24.55 -9.83
CA GLY A 117 4.51 23.79 -10.95
C GLY A 117 5.10 22.43 -10.58
N ASP A 118 5.21 22.10 -9.29
CA ASP A 118 5.71 20.79 -8.86
C ASP A 118 4.68 19.70 -9.13
N THR A 119 5.15 18.54 -9.54
CA THR A 119 4.31 17.35 -9.63
C THR A 119 4.34 16.59 -8.31
N VAL A 120 3.18 16.45 -7.68
CA VAL A 120 3.03 15.83 -6.35
C VAL A 120 2.05 14.67 -6.38
N ALA A 121 2.20 13.71 -5.47
CA ALA A 121 1.29 12.58 -5.38
C ALA A 121 -0.12 13.01 -4.95
N ALA A 122 -1.12 12.33 -5.52
CA ALA A 122 -2.52 12.53 -5.22
C ALA A 122 -3.28 11.20 -5.23
N LEU A 123 -4.38 11.18 -4.48
CA LEU A 123 -5.35 10.09 -4.46
C LEU A 123 -6.65 10.57 -5.11
N PHE A 124 -7.23 9.72 -5.94
CA PHE A 124 -8.47 10.00 -6.65
C PHE A 124 -9.50 8.92 -6.40
N ARG A 125 -10.78 9.31 -6.42
CA ARG A 125 -11.92 8.41 -6.53
C ARG A 125 -12.67 8.69 -7.82
N ILE A 126 -12.91 7.66 -8.62
CA ILE A 126 -13.79 7.73 -9.79
C ILE A 126 -15.10 7.01 -9.48
N HIS A 127 -16.21 7.73 -9.62
CA HIS A 127 -17.54 7.20 -9.36
C HIS A 127 -18.12 6.54 -10.61
N LEU A 128 -17.98 5.21 -10.71
CA LEU A 128 -18.45 4.45 -11.87
C LEU A 128 -19.95 4.19 -11.83
N VAL A 129 -20.55 4.16 -10.64
CA VAL A 129 -22.00 4.06 -10.50
C VAL A 129 -22.60 5.46 -10.53
N SER A 130 -23.48 5.71 -11.49
CA SER A 130 -24.16 6.99 -11.68
C SER A 130 -25.65 6.78 -11.86
N THR A 131 -26.45 7.74 -11.41
CA THR A 131 -27.89 7.79 -11.70
C THR A 131 -28.17 8.16 -13.16
N SER A 132 -27.18 8.67 -13.88
CA SER A 132 -27.23 8.91 -15.33
C SER A 132 -26.80 7.65 -16.08
N PRO A 133 -27.68 6.99 -16.86
CA PRO A 133 -27.33 5.82 -17.66
C PRO A 133 -26.21 6.10 -18.66
N ASP A 134 -26.10 7.33 -19.15
CA ASP A 134 -25.12 7.73 -20.16
C ASP A 134 -23.69 7.83 -19.62
N SER A 135 -23.51 7.87 -18.30
CA SER A 135 -22.20 7.99 -17.64
C SER A 135 -21.87 6.80 -16.73
N ALA A 136 -22.84 5.91 -16.48
CA ALA A 136 -22.61 4.71 -15.69
C ALA A 136 -21.57 3.80 -16.37
N HIS A 137 -20.57 3.35 -15.60
CA HIS A 137 -19.45 2.52 -16.05
C HIS A 137 -18.66 3.08 -17.24
N ARG A 138 -18.63 4.41 -17.40
CA ARG A 138 -17.83 5.09 -18.42
C ARG A 138 -16.74 5.91 -17.78
N LEU A 139 -15.51 5.40 -17.81
CA LEU A 139 -14.33 6.10 -17.25
C LEU A 139 -14.17 7.52 -17.77
N ASP A 140 -14.46 7.75 -19.05
CA ASP A 140 -14.28 9.04 -19.71
C ASP A 140 -15.24 10.12 -19.20
N LEU A 141 -16.43 9.73 -18.72
CA LEU A 141 -17.50 10.63 -18.26
C LEU A 141 -17.74 10.61 -16.75
N ALA A 142 -17.30 9.56 -16.05
CA ALA A 142 -17.50 9.40 -14.62
C ALA A 142 -16.95 10.59 -13.82
N ARG A 143 -17.67 10.95 -12.75
CA ARG A 143 -17.20 11.98 -11.81
C ARG A 143 -15.91 11.50 -11.16
N ILE A 144 -14.95 12.41 -11.04
CA ILE A 144 -13.71 12.19 -10.32
C ILE A 144 -13.57 13.21 -9.19
N ASP A 145 -13.18 12.74 -8.02
CA ASP A 145 -12.88 13.56 -6.86
C ASP A 145 -11.40 13.37 -6.51
N THR A 146 -10.69 14.48 -6.23
CA THR A 146 -9.34 14.43 -5.66
C THR A 146 -9.45 14.38 -4.14
N VAL A 147 -9.13 13.23 -3.56
CA VAL A 147 -9.30 12.95 -2.13
C VAL A 147 -8.15 13.53 -1.31
N TRP A 148 -6.91 13.31 -1.75
CA TRP A 148 -5.70 13.69 -1.00
C TRP A 148 -4.59 14.17 -1.91
N LYS A 149 -3.71 15.06 -1.40
CA LYS A 149 -2.59 15.67 -2.13
C LYS A 149 -1.39 15.89 -1.20
N GLU A 150 -0.20 15.44 -1.58
CA GLU A 150 1.06 15.61 -0.81
C GLU A 150 1.76 16.95 -1.12
N LEU A 151 1.06 18.09 -0.97
CA LEU A 151 1.58 19.41 -1.35
C LEU A 151 2.87 19.81 -0.61
N ALA A 152 3.00 19.41 0.66
CA ALA A 152 4.16 19.77 1.49
C ALA A 152 5.37 18.84 1.29
N ARG A 153 5.17 17.70 0.61
CA ARG A 153 6.16 16.61 0.50
C ARG A 153 6.14 16.07 -0.93
N PRO A 154 6.64 16.86 -1.90
CA PRO A 154 6.45 16.59 -3.34
C PRO A 154 7.13 15.30 -3.83
N GLN A 155 8.05 14.73 -3.04
CA GLN A 155 8.75 13.48 -3.36
C GLN A 155 8.01 12.22 -2.86
N ARG A 156 6.92 12.36 -2.11
CA ARG A 156 6.11 11.22 -1.66
C ARG A 156 5.28 10.64 -2.81
N ARG A 157 5.00 9.34 -2.77
CA ARG A 157 4.23 8.59 -3.77
C ARG A 157 3.29 7.59 -3.11
N PHE A 158 2.24 7.17 -3.84
CA PHE A 158 1.25 6.20 -3.40
C PHE A 158 1.29 4.90 -4.22
N PRO A 159 2.30 4.03 -4.03
CA PRO A 159 2.55 2.88 -4.91
C PRO A 159 1.57 1.72 -4.70
N GLY A 160 0.70 1.77 -3.68
CA GLY A 160 -0.30 0.73 -3.47
C GLY A 160 -1.55 1.29 -2.81
N ILE A 161 -2.72 0.78 -3.24
CA ILE A 161 -4.02 1.08 -2.64
C ILE A 161 -4.80 -0.23 -2.57
N THR A 162 -5.60 -0.40 -1.52
CA THR A 162 -6.58 -1.49 -1.46
C THR A 162 -7.84 -1.08 -0.71
N ALA A 163 -9.00 -1.55 -1.16
CA ALA A 163 -10.26 -1.38 -0.46
C ALA A 163 -10.48 -2.52 0.56
N LEU A 164 -11.06 -2.20 1.70
CA LEU A 164 -11.50 -3.16 2.71
C LEU A 164 -12.99 -3.50 2.50
N PRO A 165 -13.50 -4.61 3.08
CA PRO A 165 -14.88 -5.05 2.87
C PRO A 165 -15.97 -4.05 3.25
N ASP A 166 -15.68 -3.09 4.13
CA ASP A 166 -16.60 -2.04 4.58
C ASP A 166 -16.41 -0.70 3.84
N ASN A 167 -15.64 -0.69 2.74
CA ASN A 167 -15.28 0.47 1.92
C ASN A 167 -14.33 1.47 2.59
N ASP A 168 -13.87 1.21 3.81
CA ASP A 168 -12.61 1.80 4.27
C ASP A 168 -11.48 1.33 3.34
N TRP A 169 -10.39 2.07 3.27
CA TRP A 169 -9.32 1.75 2.32
C TRP A 169 -7.97 2.15 2.85
N LEU A 170 -6.98 1.37 2.44
CA LEU A 170 -5.59 1.51 2.85
C LEU A 170 -4.78 2.00 1.68
N VAL A 171 -3.83 2.88 1.98
CA VAL A 171 -2.92 3.46 1.01
C VAL A 171 -1.50 3.29 1.51
N VAL A 172 -0.66 2.68 0.70
CA VAL A 172 0.79 2.70 0.91
C VAL A 172 1.33 4.03 0.46
N ARG A 173 2.11 4.67 1.31
CA ARG A 173 2.89 5.86 1.01
C ARG A 173 4.37 5.52 1.09
N THR A 174 5.16 6.08 0.18
CA THR A 174 6.62 5.96 0.15
C THR A 174 7.27 7.30 -0.22
N GLY A 175 8.57 7.43 -0.01
CA GLY A 175 9.36 8.61 -0.34
C GLY A 175 10.78 8.51 0.23
N PRO A 176 11.64 9.50 -0.06
CA PRO A 176 13.06 9.44 0.31
C PRO A 176 13.35 9.74 1.79
N ASP A 177 12.47 10.45 2.50
CA ASP A 177 12.72 10.91 3.88
C ASP A 177 11.96 10.06 4.91
N ASN A 178 12.67 9.06 5.44
CA ASN A 178 12.16 8.20 6.52
C ASN A 178 12.77 8.52 7.89
N SER A 179 13.43 9.68 8.03
CA SER A 179 14.15 10.04 9.26
C SER A 179 13.23 10.50 10.40
N SER A 180 12.03 10.99 10.05
CA SER A 180 11.05 11.48 11.02
C SER A 180 10.39 10.33 11.77
N PHE A 181 10.42 10.36 13.11
CA PHE A 181 9.70 9.39 13.94
C PHE A 181 8.17 9.52 13.79
N ASN A 182 7.67 10.76 13.70
CA ASN A 182 6.23 11.05 13.69
C ASN A 182 5.61 10.94 12.29
N ASP A 183 6.32 11.37 11.25
CA ASP A 183 5.82 11.42 9.88
C ASP A 183 6.94 11.14 8.86
N PRO A 184 7.49 9.92 8.84
CA PRO A 184 8.34 9.49 7.75
C PRO A 184 7.47 9.22 6.51
N ASP A 185 8.13 9.20 5.37
CA ASP A 185 7.44 9.03 4.09
C ASP A 185 6.79 7.66 3.96
N ALA A 186 7.48 6.59 4.40
CA ALA A 186 7.01 5.22 4.37
C ALA A 186 5.97 4.92 5.49
N ARG A 187 4.71 4.78 5.07
CA ARG A 187 3.57 4.51 5.95
C ARG A 187 2.46 3.76 5.20
N VAL A 188 1.60 3.08 5.96
CA VAL A 188 0.27 2.69 5.50
C VAL A 188 -0.74 3.66 6.12
N LEU A 189 -1.57 4.29 5.29
CA LEU A 189 -2.57 5.28 5.68
C LEU A 189 -3.96 4.65 5.59
N LEU A 190 -4.80 4.88 6.60
CA LEU A 190 -6.21 4.49 6.60
C LEU A 190 -7.08 5.69 6.23
N PHE A 191 -7.93 5.49 5.24
CA PHE A 191 -9.03 6.37 4.88
C PHE A 191 -10.34 5.64 5.12
N ASN A 192 -11.35 6.37 5.59
CA ASN A 192 -12.67 5.78 5.76
C ASN A 192 -13.45 5.75 4.44
N LYS A 193 -14.59 5.06 4.45
CA LYS A 193 -15.53 4.97 3.30
C LYS A 193 -16.03 6.31 2.74
N ASP A 194 -15.91 7.39 3.51
CA ASP A 194 -16.33 8.74 3.14
C ASP A 194 -15.14 9.60 2.67
N ASP A 195 -14.02 8.96 2.33
CA ASP A 195 -12.78 9.56 1.80
C ASP A 195 -12.06 10.50 2.78
N VAL A 196 -12.27 10.31 4.08
CA VAL A 196 -11.59 11.07 5.12
C VAL A 196 -10.38 10.29 5.62
N PHE A 197 -9.21 10.94 5.63
CA PHE A 197 -8.02 10.39 6.29
C PHE A 197 -8.28 10.21 7.79
N VAL A 198 -8.07 8.99 8.28
CA VAL A 198 -8.28 8.61 9.68
C VAL A 198 -6.97 8.66 10.45
N THR A 199 -6.01 7.82 10.06
CA THR A 199 -4.72 7.67 10.76
C THR A 199 -3.73 6.89 9.91
N PRO A 200 -2.41 7.06 10.09
CA PRO A 200 -1.46 6.03 9.72
C PRO A 200 -1.68 4.78 10.58
N LEU A 201 -1.48 3.58 10.03
CA LEU A 201 -1.50 2.35 10.82
C LEU A 201 -0.24 2.31 11.69
N SER A 202 -0.41 2.31 13.01
CA SER A 202 0.69 2.43 13.96
C SER A 202 1.59 1.21 14.02
N GLU A 203 1.08 0.01 13.69
CA GLU A 203 1.94 -1.18 13.65
C GLU A 203 2.97 -1.11 12.53
N PHE A 204 2.64 -0.45 11.42
CA PHE A 204 3.48 -0.37 10.22
C PHE A 204 4.24 0.95 10.18
N ALA A 205 5.43 0.94 10.75
CA ALA A 205 6.27 2.13 10.82
C ALA A 205 7.74 1.85 10.53
N THR A 206 8.35 2.75 9.77
CA THR A 206 9.78 2.77 9.48
C THR A 206 10.60 3.05 10.72
N GLY A 207 11.67 2.28 10.91
CA GLY A 207 12.68 2.53 11.95
C GLY A 207 12.21 2.25 13.39
N THR A 208 10.95 1.88 13.61
CA THR A 208 10.41 1.50 14.91
C THR A 208 10.20 -0.01 14.95
N GLY A 209 11.21 -0.74 15.45
CA GLY A 209 11.13 -2.19 15.69
C GLY A 209 12.15 -3.01 14.88
N THR A 210 12.56 -4.14 15.47
CA THR A 210 13.45 -5.16 14.88
C THR A 210 12.67 -6.31 14.21
N GLY A 211 11.38 -6.11 13.93
CA GLY A 211 10.43 -7.16 13.58
C GLY A 211 9.74 -7.00 12.22
N ILE A 212 8.89 -7.98 11.92
CA ILE A 212 8.09 -8.15 10.69
C ILE A 212 7.24 -6.93 10.28
N THR A 213 7.05 -5.96 11.18
CA THR A 213 6.22 -4.77 10.96
C THR A 213 7.01 -3.52 10.54
N ASN A 214 8.34 -3.61 10.47
CA ASN A 214 9.17 -2.51 9.96
C ASN A 214 9.04 -2.39 8.43
N ILE A 215 8.66 -1.20 7.97
CA ILE A 215 8.46 -0.89 6.55
C ILE A 215 9.33 0.28 6.13
N ASN A 216 10.18 0.11 5.11
CA ASN A 216 11.10 1.17 4.67
C ASN A 216 10.84 1.63 3.24
N PHE A 217 10.63 0.68 2.32
CA PHE A 217 10.34 0.97 0.93
C PHE A 217 9.12 0.16 0.47
N PRO A 218 7.93 0.44 1.03
CA PRO A 218 6.74 -0.31 0.68
C PRO A 218 6.35 -0.01 -0.78
N THR A 219 6.02 -1.06 -1.52
CA THR A 219 5.83 -1.02 -2.98
C THR A 219 4.42 -1.37 -3.42
N SER A 220 3.64 -2.11 -2.62
CA SER A 220 2.24 -2.42 -2.92
C SER A 220 1.48 -2.92 -1.69
N ILE A 221 0.15 -2.94 -1.77
CA ILE A 221 -0.74 -3.56 -0.77
C ILE A 221 -1.91 -4.23 -1.49
N ALA A 222 -2.40 -5.34 -0.96
CA ALA A 222 -3.61 -6.01 -1.45
C ALA A 222 -4.39 -6.60 -0.27
N SER A 223 -5.71 -6.40 -0.22
CA SER A 223 -6.59 -6.98 0.79
C SER A 223 -7.19 -8.31 0.34
N PHE A 224 -7.71 -9.08 1.30
CA PHE A 224 -8.46 -10.30 1.02
C PHE A 224 -9.97 -10.05 1.00
N PRO A 225 -10.73 -10.67 0.09
CA PRO A 225 -12.19 -10.55 0.08
C PRO A 225 -12.82 -11.03 1.39
N GLY A 226 -13.76 -10.25 1.93
CA GLY A 226 -14.60 -10.63 3.08
C GLY A 226 -13.94 -10.53 4.45
N VAL A 227 -12.64 -10.20 4.54
CA VAL A 227 -11.91 -9.97 5.80
C VAL A 227 -11.10 -8.68 5.73
N LYS A 228 -10.70 -8.14 6.88
CA LYS A 228 -9.86 -6.93 6.97
C LYS A 228 -8.36 -7.23 7.01
N ASP A 229 -7.96 -8.35 6.41
CA ASP A 229 -6.56 -8.75 6.29
C ASP A 229 -5.98 -8.26 4.96
N PHE A 230 -4.66 -8.06 4.93
CA PHE A 230 -3.96 -7.63 3.73
C PHE A 230 -2.52 -8.17 3.69
N VAL A 231 -1.95 -8.16 2.49
CA VAL A 231 -0.53 -8.40 2.24
C VAL A 231 0.10 -7.08 1.84
N LEU A 232 1.25 -6.76 2.43
CA LEU A 232 2.07 -5.61 2.09
C LEU A 232 3.37 -6.08 1.45
N ALA A 233 3.75 -5.49 0.32
CA ALA A 233 5.05 -5.72 -0.30
C ALA A 233 5.99 -4.54 -0.05
N GLN A 234 7.29 -4.82 0.03
CA GLN A 234 8.34 -3.81 0.11
C GLN A 234 9.58 -4.28 -0.65
N SER A 235 10.39 -3.34 -1.14
CA SER A 235 11.70 -3.66 -1.71
C SER A 235 12.73 -3.92 -0.62
N SER A 236 13.62 -4.88 -0.88
CA SER A 236 14.78 -5.19 -0.02
C SER A 236 15.94 -4.23 -0.25
#